data_AF-B0K820-F1
#
_entry.id   AF-B0K820-F1
#
_cell.length_a   1.000
_cell.length_b   1.000
_cell.length_c   1.000
_cell.angle_alpha   90.00
_cell.angle_beta   90.00
_cell.angle_gamma   90.00
#
_symmetry.space_group_name_H-M   'P 1'
#
loop_
_entity.id
_entity.type
_entity.pdbx_description
1 polymer ?
#
loop_
_entity_poly.entity_id
_entity_poly.type
_entity_poly.pdbx_seq_one_letter_code
_entity_poly.pdbx_strand_id
1 'polypeptide(L)'
;MSILKRFFQDKRGDAVLLFLIFLVFLSLLFMQVVYYVTNGISAREYLVKVCDEIAYNISLNALDINSAEKGEVVIDITKANKYAEDTFKNLNIPTKNIIVEIKNNYVYVTIVVDGSYYKTTTDFVITGMAKVRDI
;
A
#
# COMPACT_ATOMS: atom_id res chain seq x y z
N MET A 1 16.87 -16.08 48.25
CA MET A 1 16.54 -17.45 47.80
C MET A 1 15.29 -18.06 48.50
N SER A 2 14.91 -17.66 49.72
CA SER A 2 13.72 -18.22 50.41
C SER A 2 12.36 -17.61 49.98
N ILE A 3 12.34 -16.36 49.53
CA ILE A 3 11.11 -15.66 49.11
C ILE A 3 10.53 -16.26 47.82
N LEU A 4 11.38 -16.50 46.81
CA LEU A 4 11.01 -17.23 45.59
C LEU A 4 10.46 -18.63 45.90
N LYS A 5 11.07 -19.34 46.86
CA LYS A 5 10.66 -20.70 47.25
C LYS A 5 9.28 -20.73 47.94
N ARG A 6 8.94 -19.70 48.72
CA ARG A 6 7.60 -19.52 49.31
C ARG A 6 6.56 -19.07 48.29
N PHE A 7 6.95 -18.23 47.33
CA PHE A 7 6.04 -17.74 46.28
C PHE A 7 5.55 -18.90 45.39
N PHE A 8 6.44 -19.81 44.99
CA PHE A 8 6.13 -21.01 44.20
C PHE A 8 5.43 -22.15 44.98
N GLN A 9 5.26 -22.04 46.30
CA GLN A 9 4.55 -23.05 47.12
C GLN A 9 3.09 -22.65 47.42
N ASP A 10 2.73 -21.39 47.18
CA ASP A 10 1.39 -20.87 47.44
C ASP A 10 0.59 -20.88 46.13
N LYS A 11 -0.64 -21.42 46.16
CA LYS A 11 -1.55 -21.46 44.99
C LYS A 11 -1.76 -20.07 44.38
N ARG A 12 -1.56 -19.01 45.18
CA ARG A 12 -1.61 -17.61 44.76
C ARG A 12 -0.40 -17.21 43.92
N GLY A 13 0.80 -17.70 44.22
CA GLY A 13 2.00 -17.40 43.44
C GLY A 13 2.00 -18.09 42.08
N ASP A 14 1.46 -19.31 42.00
CA ASP A 14 1.22 -20.00 40.72
C ASP A 14 0.23 -19.24 39.83
N ALA A 15 -0.84 -18.67 40.41
CA ALA A 15 -1.79 -17.84 39.68
C ALA A 15 -1.16 -16.53 39.16
N VAL A 16 -0.31 -15.89 39.96
CA VAL A 16 0.44 -14.69 39.53
C VAL A 16 1.42 -15.02 38.42
N LEU A 17 2.12 -16.17 38.50
CA LEU A 17 3.02 -16.63 37.45
C LEU A 17 2.26 -16.90 36.14
N LEU A 18 1.12 -17.60 36.20
CA LEU A 18 0.27 -17.85 35.04
C LEU A 18 -0.25 -16.55 34.42
N PHE A 19 -0.63 -15.57 35.26
CA PHE A 19 -1.05 -14.26 34.79
C PHE A 19 0.09 -13.51 34.08
N LEU A 20 1.32 -13.54 34.62
CA LEU A 20 2.49 -12.94 33.96
C LEU A 20 2.80 -13.61 32.62
N ILE A 21 2.72 -14.95 32.55
CA ILE A 21 2.91 -15.69 31.29
C ILE A 21 1.82 -15.31 30.28
N PHE A 22 0.57 -15.19 30.73
CA PHE A 22 -0.53 -14.74 29.89
C PHE A 22 -0.30 -13.33 29.34
N LEU A 23 0.17 -12.39 30.17
CA LEU A 23 0.49 -11.03 29.72
C LEU A 23 1.61 -11.02 28.69
N VAL A 24 2.67 -11.81 28.88
CA VAL A 24 3.76 -11.93 27.91
C VAL A 24 3.22 -12.49 26.59
N PHE A 25 2.44 -13.56 26.64
CA PHE A 25 1.84 -14.16 25.44
C PHE A 25 0.92 -13.17 24.70
N LEU A 26 0.07 -12.46 25.43
CA LEU A 26 -0.82 -11.44 24.87
C LEU A 26 -0.02 -10.29 24.24
N SER A 27 1.08 -9.86 24.87
CA SER A 27 1.94 -8.80 24.34
C SER A 27 2.62 -9.21 23.03
N LEU A 28 3.04 -10.47 22.91
CA LEU A 28 3.62 -11.01 21.68
C LEU A 28 2.58 -11.08 20.56
N LEU A 29 1.37 -11.55 20.86
CA LEU A 29 0.27 -11.56 19.90
C LEU A 29 -0.06 -10.13 19.42
N PHE A 30 -0.15 -9.18 20.34
CA PHE A 30 -0.43 -7.79 20.00
C PHE A 30 0.67 -7.19 19.12
N MET A 31 1.94 -7.44 19.44
CA MET A 31 3.08 -6.99 18.63
C MET A 31 3.03 -7.56 17.21
N GLN A 32 2.68 -8.84 17.05
CA GLN A 32 2.49 -9.44 15.73
C GLN A 32 1.39 -8.74 14.94
N VAL A 33 0.22 -8.51 15.56
CA VAL A 33 -0.90 -7.80 14.91
C VAL A 33 -0.47 -6.40 14.46
N VAL A 34 0.17 -5.61 15.35
CA VAL A 34 0.65 -4.26 15.02
C VAL A 34 1.65 -4.30 13.87
N TYR A 35 2.58 -5.26 13.86
CA TYR A 35 3.56 -5.41 12.79
C TYR A 35 2.90 -5.69 11.43
N TYR A 36 1.92 -6.60 11.37
CA TYR A 36 1.20 -6.90 10.13
C TYR A 36 0.37 -5.71 9.62
N VAL A 37 -0.33 -5.03 10.54
CA VAL A 37 -1.13 -3.85 10.19
C VAL A 37 -0.24 -2.70 9.69
N THR A 38 0.88 -2.44 10.36
CA THR A 38 1.79 -1.36 9.98
C THR A 38 2.39 -1.60 8.59
N ASN A 39 2.83 -2.82 8.30
CA ASN A 39 3.34 -3.16 6.96
C ASN A 39 2.30 -2.96 5.87
N GLY A 40 1.04 -3.37 6.13
CA GLY A 40 -0.05 -3.16 5.19
C GLY A 40 -0.34 -1.67 4.93
N ILE A 41 -0.34 -0.84 5.98
CA ILE A 41 -0.57 0.61 5.85
C ILE A 41 0.58 1.27 5.07
N SER A 42 1.84 1.00 5.45
CA SER A 42 3.01 1.56 4.78
C SER A 42 3.10 1.14 3.32
N ALA A 43 2.76 -0.12 3.00
CA ALA A 43 2.69 -0.60 1.62
C ALA A 43 1.63 0.16 0.80
N ARG A 44 0.43 0.34 1.34
CA ARG A 44 -0.63 1.09 0.67
C ARG A 44 -0.24 2.54 0.43
N GLU A 45 0.34 3.21 1.42
CA GLU A 45 0.77 4.60 1.27
C GLU A 45 1.85 4.75 0.20
N TYR A 46 2.85 3.85 0.18
CA TYR A 46 3.86 3.81 -0.86
C TYR A 46 3.25 3.61 -2.25
N LEU A 47 2.37 2.62 -2.40
CA LEU A 47 1.73 2.32 -3.69
C LEU A 47 0.84 3.46 -4.19
N VAL A 48 0.13 4.16 -3.31
CA VAL A 48 -0.67 5.34 -3.69
C VAL A 48 0.24 6.43 -4.26
N LYS A 49 1.36 6.75 -3.60
CA LYS A 49 2.32 7.75 -4.09
C LYS A 49 2.89 7.37 -5.46
N VAL A 50 3.22 6.10 -5.68
CA VAL A 50 3.68 5.63 -6.99
C VAL A 50 2.59 5.80 -8.05
N CYS A 51 1.34 5.45 -7.75
CA CYS A 51 0.24 5.62 -8.68
C CYS A 51 -0.03 7.10 -9.00
N ASP A 52 0.04 7.99 -7.99
CA ASP A 52 -0.11 9.43 -8.17
C ASP A 52 1.00 10.00 -9.06
N GLU A 53 2.25 9.57 -8.87
CA GLU A 53 3.39 10.00 -9.69
C GLU A 53 3.26 9.54 -11.15
N ILE A 54 2.84 8.30 -11.37
CA ILE A 54 2.58 7.78 -12.71
C ILE A 54 1.43 8.55 -13.37
N ALA A 55 0.33 8.77 -12.64
CA ALA A 55 -0.81 9.55 -13.13
C ALA A 55 -0.37 10.97 -13.50
N TYR A 56 0.48 11.60 -12.68
CA TYR A 56 1.02 12.93 -12.93
C TYR A 56 1.87 12.96 -14.20
N ASN A 57 2.79 12.01 -14.37
CA ASN A 57 3.64 11.95 -15.56
C ASN A 57 2.83 11.69 -16.84
N ILE A 58 1.81 10.84 -16.78
CA ILE A 58 0.86 10.64 -17.89
C ILE A 58 0.12 11.95 -18.19
N SER A 59 -0.34 12.66 -17.15
CA SER A 59 -1.05 13.93 -17.30
C SER A 59 -0.19 15.05 -17.90
N LEU A 60 1.13 15.02 -17.69
CA LEU A 60 2.07 15.94 -18.33
C LEU A 60 2.30 15.58 -19.80
N ASN A 61 2.46 14.29 -20.11
CA ASN A 61 2.70 13.82 -21.47
C ASN A 61 1.45 13.85 -22.36
N ALA A 62 0.26 14.01 -21.76
CA ALA A 62 -1.00 14.29 -22.44
C ALA A 62 -1.03 15.65 -23.15
N LEU A 63 -0.12 16.55 -22.81
CA LEU A 63 0.07 17.84 -23.47
C LEU A 63 0.85 17.62 -24.77
N ASP A 64 0.27 16.90 -25.73
CA ASP A 64 0.78 16.97 -27.10
C ASP A 64 0.58 18.41 -27.59
N ILE A 65 1.67 19.05 -28.04
CA ILE A 65 1.72 20.47 -28.41
C ILE A 65 0.68 20.80 -29.49
N ASN A 66 0.31 19.81 -30.31
CA ASN A 66 -0.70 19.94 -31.37
C ASN A 66 -2.15 19.85 -30.88
N SER A 67 -2.39 19.26 -29.70
CA SER A 67 -3.72 19.14 -29.08
C SER A 67 -4.04 20.32 -28.16
N ALA A 68 -3.00 20.93 -27.59
CA ALA A 68 -3.07 22.18 -26.84
C ALA A 68 -3.73 23.34 -27.63
N GLU A 69 -3.48 23.43 -28.93
CA GLU A 69 -4.08 24.46 -29.81
C GLU A 69 -5.59 24.30 -30.02
N LYS A 70 -6.15 23.11 -29.74
CA LYS A 70 -7.58 22.80 -29.93
C LYS A 70 -8.39 22.77 -28.63
N GLY A 71 -7.76 22.94 -27.48
CA GLY A 71 -8.42 22.85 -26.17
C GLY A 71 -8.92 21.42 -25.82
N GLU A 72 -8.53 20.41 -26.60
CA GLU A 72 -8.87 19.02 -26.34
C GLU A 72 -7.65 18.30 -25.78
N VAL A 73 -7.76 17.82 -24.54
CA VAL A 73 -6.75 16.93 -23.94
C VAL A 73 -6.92 15.54 -24.56
N VAL A 74 -6.08 15.21 -25.54
CA VAL A 74 -6.06 13.88 -26.16
C VAL A 74 -4.90 13.08 -25.57
N ILE A 75 -5.21 12.17 -24.66
CA ILE A 75 -4.22 11.22 -24.13
C ILE A 75 -4.36 9.91 -24.89
N ASP A 76 -3.25 9.41 -25.45
CA ASP A 76 -3.19 8.07 -26.00
C ASP A 76 -3.17 7.04 -24.85
N ILE A 77 -4.33 6.43 -24.59
CA ILE A 77 -4.52 5.42 -23.54
C ILE A 77 -3.58 4.22 -23.72
N THR A 78 -3.22 3.86 -24.96
CA THR A 78 -2.33 2.72 -25.22
C THR A 78 -0.92 3.05 -24.75
N LYS A 79 -0.43 4.26 -25.05
CA LYS A 79 0.87 4.74 -24.55
C LYS A 79 0.85 4.93 -23.04
N ALA A 80 -0.24 5.44 -22.48
CA ALA A 80 -0.39 5.64 -21.03
C ALA A 80 -0.33 4.31 -20.26
N ASN A 81 -1.07 3.29 -20.73
CA ASN A 81 -1.02 1.94 -20.16
C ASN A 81 0.38 1.35 -20.27
N LYS A 82 1.03 1.44 -21.43
CA LYS A 82 2.40 0.93 -21.61
C LYS A 82 3.41 1.62 -20.69
N TYR A 83 3.31 2.94 -20.54
CA TYR A 83 4.16 3.70 -19.61
C TYR A 83 3.95 3.23 -18.16
N ALA A 84 2.71 3.02 -17.73
CA ALA A 84 2.41 2.51 -16.41
C ALA A 84 2.99 1.09 -16.20
N GLU A 85 2.77 0.17 -17.15
CA GLU A 85 3.32 -1.19 -17.13
C GLU A 85 4.85 -1.19 -17.03
N ASP A 86 5.54 -0.44 -17.89
CA ASP A 86 7.00 -0.35 -17.89
C ASP A 86 7.51 0.25 -16.57
N THR A 87 6.83 1.26 -16.02
CA THR A 87 7.21 1.89 -14.75
C THR A 87 7.06 0.92 -13.57
N PHE A 88 5.92 0.23 -13.44
CA PHE A 88 5.72 -0.76 -12.37
C PHE A 88 6.72 -1.92 -12.48
N LYS A 89 7.01 -2.38 -13.70
CA LYS A 89 8.02 -3.40 -13.95
C LYS A 89 9.43 -2.95 -13.56
N ASN A 90 9.82 -1.73 -13.92
CA ASN A 90 11.12 -1.17 -13.54
C ASN A 90 11.28 -0.99 -12.03
N LEU A 91 10.17 -0.70 -11.32
CA LEU A 91 10.13 -0.62 -9.86
C LEU A 91 10.04 -1.99 -9.18
N ASN A 92 10.01 -3.09 -9.94
CA ASN A 92 9.82 -4.46 -9.45
C ASN A 92 8.56 -4.62 -8.56
N ILE A 93 7.50 -3.86 -8.85
CA ILE A 93 6.24 -3.95 -8.12
C ILE A 93 5.40 -5.07 -8.77
N PRO A 94 5.00 -6.12 -8.02
CA PRO A 94 4.26 -7.26 -8.58
C PRO A 94 2.78 -6.91 -8.76
N THR A 95 2.46 -6.27 -9.87
CA THR A 95 1.08 -5.96 -10.26
C THR A 95 0.44 -7.16 -10.97
N LYS A 96 -0.79 -7.51 -10.57
CA LYS A 96 -1.67 -8.48 -11.25
C LYS A 96 -2.42 -7.84 -12.42
N ASN A 97 -2.80 -6.58 -12.24
CA ASN A 97 -3.53 -5.81 -13.23
C ASN A 97 -3.19 -4.31 -13.09
N ILE A 98 -3.19 -3.60 -14.21
CA ILE A 98 -2.98 -2.16 -14.29
C ILE A 98 -4.06 -1.61 -15.22
N ILE A 99 -4.78 -0.58 -14.77
CA ILE A 99 -5.83 0.08 -15.53
C ILE A 99 -5.56 1.59 -15.46
N VAL A 100 -5.38 2.22 -16.62
CA VAL A 100 -5.34 3.67 -16.75
C VAL A 100 -6.64 4.17 -17.35
N GLU A 101 -7.33 5.07 -16.65
CA GLU A 101 -8.57 5.69 -17.09
C GLU A 101 -8.45 7.21 -17.09
N ILE A 102 -9.22 7.87 -17.95
CA ILE A 102 -9.25 9.33 -18.03
C ILE A 102 -10.69 9.79 -17.93
N LYS A 103 -10.97 10.65 -16.95
CA LYS A 103 -12.33 11.14 -16.70
C LYS A 103 -12.26 12.55 -16.14
N ASN A 104 -13.06 13.47 -16.67
CA ASN A 104 -13.19 14.85 -16.17
C ASN A 104 -11.85 15.60 -16.04
N ASN A 105 -10.94 15.46 -17.01
CA ASN A 105 -9.56 16.00 -16.96
C ASN A 105 -8.72 15.44 -15.80
N TYR A 106 -9.01 14.23 -15.31
CA TYR A 106 -8.14 13.50 -14.40
C TYR A 106 -7.68 12.20 -15.05
N VAL A 107 -6.42 11.86 -14.82
CA VAL A 107 -5.86 10.52 -15.07
C VAL A 107 -5.97 9.73 -13.79
N TYR A 108 -6.55 8.54 -13.87
CA TYR A 108 -6.62 7.56 -12.80
C TYR A 108 -5.75 6.37 -13.16
N VAL A 109 -4.87 5.98 -12.25
CA VAL A 109 -4.05 4.78 -12.39
C VAL A 109 -4.44 3.83 -11.28
N THR A 110 -5.10 2.74 -11.64
CA THR A 110 -5.52 1.70 -10.72
C THR A 110 -4.69 0.45 -10.90
N ILE A 111 -4.18 -0.10 -9.81
CA ILE A 111 -3.43 -1.35 -9.80
C ILE A 111 -4.04 -2.35 -8.84
N VAL A 112 -3.88 -3.62 -9.18
CA VAL A 112 -4.10 -4.74 -8.27
C VAL A 112 -2.75 -5.36 -7.95
N VAL A 113 -2.42 -5.46 -6.67
CA VAL A 113 -1.12 -5.94 -6.19
C VAL A 113 -1.31 -7.12 -5.25
N ASP A 114 -0.44 -8.12 -5.36
CA ASP A 114 -0.49 -9.27 -4.46
C ASP A 114 -0.14 -8.87 -3.02
N GLY A 115 -1.08 -9.07 -2.11
CA GLY A 115 -0.90 -8.73 -0.70
C GLY A 115 0.23 -9.51 -0.02
N SER A 116 0.51 -10.73 -0.49
CA SER A 116 1.52 -11.61 0.10
C SER A 116 2.94 -11.04 -0.01
N TYR A 117 3.21 -10.27 -1.08
CA TYR A 117 4.49 -9.59 -1.27
C TYR A 117 4.78 -8.57 -0.15
N TYR A 118 3.73 -7.96 0.39
CA TYR A 118 3.79 -6.98 1.48
C TYR A 118 3.44 -7.59 2.85
N LYS A 119 3.50 -8.92 2.97
CA LYS A 119 3.18 -9.68 4.19
C LYS A 119 1.76 -9.40 4.69
N THR A 120 0.82 -9.20 3.77
CA THR A 120 -0.60 -9.05 4.09
C THR A 120 -1.41 -10.20 3.53
N THR A 121 -2.58 -10.45 4.10
CA THR A 121 -3.43 -11.59 3.74
C THR A 121 -4.36 -11.30 2.56
N THR A 122 -4.48 -10.04 2.15
CA THR A 122 -5.43 -9.58 1.13
C THR A 122 -4.70 -8.78 0.06
N ASP A 123 -5.06 -9.01 -1.19
CA ASP A 123 -4.63 -8.16 -2.30
C ASP A 123 -5.03 -6.70 -2.08
N PHE A 124 -4.24 -5.80 -2.66
CA PHE A 124 -4.52 -4.39 -2.65
C PHE A 124 -5.08 -3.94 -3.99
N VAL A 125 -6.16 -3.19 -3.94
CA VAL A 125 -6.58 -2.33 -5.05
C VAL A 125 -6.19 -0.91 -4.66
N ILE A 126 -5.34 -0.29 -5.46
CA ILE A 126 -4.79 1.04 -5.21
C ILE A 126 -5.06 1.89 -6.42
N THR A 127 -5.56 3.10 -6.19
CA THR A 127 -5.82 4.09 -7.24
C THR A 127 -5.08 5.36 -6.89
N GLY A 128 -4.23 5.82 -7.79
CA GLY A 128 -3.68 7.17 -7.79
C GLY A 128 -4.37 8.04 -8.82
N MET A 129 -4.29 9.35 -8.64
CA MET A 129 -4.92 10.31 -9.55
C MET A 129 -4.10 11.59 -9.75
N ALA A 130 -4.17 12.15 -10.94
CA ALA A 130 -3.62 13.46 -11.23
C ALA A 130 -4.52 14.25 -12.16
N LYS A 131 -4.65 15.57 -11.89
CA LYS A 131 -5.37 16.47 -12.78
C LYS A 131 -4.52 16.77 -14.00
N VAL A 132 -5.08 16.60 -15.19
CA VAL A 132 -4.50 17.10 -16.44
C VAL A 132 -4.58 18.62 -16.43
N ARG A 133 -3.45 19.29 -16.72
CA ARG A 133 -3.41 20.75 -16.72
C ARG A 133 -4.32 21.29 -17.83
N ASP A 134 -5.21 22.19 -17.44
CA ASP A 134 -5.86 23.11 -18.38
C ASP A 134 -4.79 24.17 -18.76
N ILE A 135 -4.65 24.48 -20.06
CA ILE A 135 -3.76 25.54 -20.57
C ILE A 135 -4.52 26.87 -20.55
#